data_AF-A0A8K0DVM0-F1
#
_entry.id   AF-A0A8K0DVM0-F1
#
_cell.length_a   1.000
_cell.length_b   1.000
_cell.length_c   1.000
_cell.angle_alpha   90.00
_cell.angle_beta   90.00
_cell.angle_gamma   90.00
#
_symmetry.space_group_name_H-M   'P 1'
#
loop_
_entity.id
_entity.type
_entity.pdbx_description
1 polymer ?
#
loop_
_entity_poly.entity_id
_entity_poly.type
_entity_poly.pdbx_seq_one_letter_code
_entity_poly.pdbx_strand_id
1 'polypeptide(L)'
;MLHSLPSTARNQQQQHHTNVPKGHIAVYVGEIQRKRFVLPISYLNHPSFRELLQRAEEEFGFNHPMGGLTIPCREDTFIHLTSQILNNAS
;
A
#
# COMPACT_ATOMS: atom_id res chain seq x y z
N MET A 1 43.46 -27.90 -9.67
CA MET A 1 42.77 -27.54 -8.41
C MET A 1 43.21 -26.13 -8.07
N LEU A 2 42.42 -25.07 -7.98
CA LEU A 2 40.97 -24.83 -8.05
C LEU A 2 40.79 -23.49 -8.80
N HIS A 3 39.86 -23.43 -9.76
CA HIS A 3 39.37 -22.17 -10.31
C HIS A 3 38.43 -21.53 -9.29
N SER A 4 38.72 -20.31 -8.83
CA SER A 4 37.79 -19.55 -7.99
C SER A 4 36.59 -19.14 -8.84
N LEU A 5 35.41 -19.67 -8.49
CA LEU A 5 34.13 -19.36 -9.10
C LEU A 5 33.72 -17.90 -8.80
N PRO A 6 32.99 -17.21 -9.69
CA PRO A 6 32.39 -15.93 -9.36
C PRO A 6 31.34 -16.14 -8.27
N SER A 7 31.50 -15.44 -7.15
CA SER A 7 30.56 -15.44 -6.04
C SER A 7 29.16 -15.09 -6.54
N THR A 8 28.31 -16.10 -6.51
CA THR A 8 26.89 -16.09 -6.79
C THR A 8 26.15 -15.09 -5.89
N ALA A 9 25.07 -14.56 -6.46
CA ALA A 9 24.01 -13.85 -5.77
C ALA A 9 24.40 -12.51 -5.14
N ARG A 10 24.58 -11.50 -6.00
CA ARG A 10 24.17 -10.13 -5.65
C ARG A 10 22.73 -10.24 -5.15
N ASN A 11 22.57 -10.07 -3.84
CA ASN A 11 21.34 -10.21 -3.08
C ASN A 11 20.23 -9.47 -3.83
N GLN A 12 19.43 -10.23 -4.58
CA GLN A 12 18.18 -9.75 -5.10
C GLN A 12 17.36 -9.46 -3.84
N GLN A 13 17.34 -8.19 -3.42
CA GLN A 13 16.16 -7.62 -2.80
C GLN A 13 15.06 -7.75 -3.84
N GLN A 14 14.57 -8.98 -4.02
CA GLN A 14 13.42 -9.33 -4.81
C GLN A 14 12.26 -8.82 -3.97
N GLN A 15 12.09 -7.49 -4.03
CA GLN A 15 10.83 -6.86 -3.71
C GLN A 15 9.85 -7.59 -4.59
N HIS A 16 9.11 -8.52 -3.98
CA HIS A 16 8.01 -9.20 -4.62
C HIS A 16 6.93 -8.13 -4.79
N HIS A 17 7.17 -7.23 -5.74
CA HIS A 17 6.28 -6.15 -6.12
C HIS A 17 5.16 -6.88 -6.86
N THR A 18 4.27 -7.45 -6.07
CA THR A 18 3.01 -8.04 -6.49
C THR A 18 2.37 -7.00 -7.38
N ASN A 19 2.38 -7.29 -8.67
CA ASN A 19 2.18 -6.30 -9.73
C ASN A 19 0.89 -5.51 -9.47
N VAL A 20 1.00 -4.21 -9.20
CA VAL A 20 -0.16 -3.34 -9.03
C VAL A 20 -0.62 -2.96 -10.44
N PRO A 21 -1.88 -3.25 -10.82
CA PRO A 21 -2.36 -2.89 -12.15
C PRO A 21 -2.28 -1.38 -12.39
N LYS A 22 -2.10 -0.97 -13.64
CA LYS A 22 -2.14 0.46 -14.00
C LYS A 22 -3.47 1.07 -13.53
N GLY A 23 -3.41 2.29 -12.99
CA GLY A 23 -4.59 2.96 -12.43
C GLY A 23 -4.96 2.50 -11.02
N HIS A 24 -4.15 1.65 -10.38
CA HIS A 24 -4.34 1.19 -9.02
C HIS A 24 -3.14 1.54 -8.13
N ILE A 25 -3.36 1.47 -6.82
CA ILE A 25 -2.35 1.71 -5.80
C ILE A 25 -2.38 0.59 -4.76
N ALA A 26 -1.21 0.27 -4.19
CA ALA A 26 -1.11 -0.57 -3.01
C ALA A 26 -1.28 0.28 -1.75
N VAL A 27 -2.15 -0.17 -0.85
CA VAL A 27 -2.43 0.45 0.44
C VAL A 27 -2.26 -0.58 1.54
N TYR A 28 -1.57 -0.20 2.61
CA TYR A 28 -1.32 -1.03 3.78
C TYR A 28 -2.12 -0.49 4.96
N VAL A 29 -3.00 -1.31 5.52
CA VAL A 29 -3.99 -0.89 6.53
C VAL A 29 -3.80 -1.71 7.79
N GLY A 30 -3.83 -1.06 8.95
CA GLY A 30 -3.76 -1.67 10.26
C GLY A 30 -2.68 -1.05 11.14
N GLU A 31 -2.98 -0.94 12.44
CA GLU A 31 -2.11 -0.30 13.43
C GLU A 31 -0.92 -1.19 13.82
N ILE A 32 -1.15 -2.50 14.03
CA ILE A 32 -0.13 -3.46 14.47
C ILE A 32 0.27 -4.40 13.32
N GLN A 33 -0.72 -5.07 12.72
CA GLN A 33 -0.52 -5.93 11.55
C GLN A 33 -1.10 -5.24 10.33
N ARG A 34 -0.22 -4.95 9.36
CA ARG A 34 -0.61 -4.26 8.13
C ARG A 34 -1.02 -5.25 7.06
N LYS A 35 -2.27 -5.13 6.60
CA LYS A 35 -2.81 -5.89 5.47
C LYS A 35 -2.76 -5.08 4.20
N ARG A 36 -2.37 -5.72 3.10
CA ARG A 36 -2.26 -5.09 1.78
C ARG A 36 -3.58 -5.15 1.02
N PHE A 37 -3.99 -4.00 0.50
CA PHE A 37 -5.12 -3.82 -0.40
C PHE A 37 -4.64 -3.19 -1.70
N VAL A 38 -5.36 -3.45 -2.79
CA VAL A 38 -5.14 -2.81 -4.10
C VAL A 38 -6.42 -2.10 -4.50
N LEU A 39 -6.34 -0.79 -4.70
CA LEU A 39 -7.51 0.07 -4.91
C LEU A 39 -7.35 0.87 -6.20
N PRO A 40 -8.45 1.22 -6.89
CA PRO A 40 -8.41 2.20 -7.97
C PRO A 40 -7.94 3.57 -7.46
N ILE A 41 -7.13 4.27 -8.25
CA ILE A 41 -6.66 5.63 -7.94
C ILE A 41 -7.83 6.63 -7.81
N SER A 42 -9.00 6.35 -8.43
CA SER A 42 -10.19 7.19 -8.31
C SER A 42 -10.66 7.38 -6.86
N TYR A 43 -10.35 6.45 -5.96
CA TYR A 43 -10.73 6.53 -4.55
C TYR A 43 -10.04 7.70 -3.85
N LEU A 44 -8.84 8.10 -4.30
CA LEU A 44 -8.08 9.21 -3.73
C LEU A 44 -8.79 10.57 -3.87
N ASN A 45 -9.77 10.66 -4.77
CA ASN A 45 -10.57 11.87 -4.96
C ASN A 45 -11.83 11.91 -4.10
N HIS A 46 -12.21 10.82 -3.44
CA HIS A 46 -13.38 10.81 -2.57
C HIS A 46 -13.07 11.57 -1.26
N PRO A 47 -13.94 12.50 -0.81
CA PRO A 47 -13.68 13.33 0.37
C PRO A 47 -13.28 12.52 1.62
N SER A 48 -14.02 11.46 1.93
CA SER A 48 -13.73 10.61 3.09
C SER A 48 -12.40 9.85 2.96
N PHE A 49 -11.94 9.56 1.74
CA PHE A 49 -10.63 8.94 1.56
C PHE A 49 -9.52 9.98 1.76
N ARG A 50 -9.74 11.24 1.35
CA ARG A 50 -8.80 12.34 1.61
C ARG A 50 -8.59 12.60 3.09
N GLU A 51 -9.62 12.47 3.92
CA GLU A 51 -9.46 12.54 5.38
C GLU A 51 -8.53 11.44 5.92
N LEU A 52 -8.60 10.21 5.38
CA LEU A 52 -7.66 9.15 5.74
C LEU A 52 -6.22 9.46 5.28
N LEU A 53 -6.06 10.05 4.09
CA LEU A 53 -4.74 10.47 3.59
C LEU A 53 -4.13 11.56 4.46
N GLN A 54 -4.92 12.54 4.90
CA GLN A 54 -4.45 13.60 5.78
C GLN A 54 -3.94 13.02 7.11
N ARG A 55 -4.69 12.09 7.72
CA ARG A 55 -4.24 11.41 8.94
C ARG A 55 -2.97 10.60 8.72
N ALA A 56 -2.87 9.91 7.59
CA ALA A 56 -1.67 9.17 7.23
C ALA A 56 -0.45 10.08 7.04
N GLU A 57 -0.63 11.26 6.43
CA GLU A 57 0.42 12.28 6.30
C GLU A 57 0.85 12.83 7.67
N GLU A 58 -0.10 13.13 8.55
CA GLU A 58 0.17 13.63 9.91
C GLU A 58 0.97 12.61 10.74
N GLU A 59 0.69 11.31 10.60
CA GLU A 59 1.34 10.26 11.38
C GLU A 59 2.68 9.78 10.77
N PHE A 60 2.74 9.63 9.44
CA PHE A 60 3.86 8.99 8.76
C PHE A 60 4.67 9.93 7.86
N GLY A 61 4.16 11.11 7.54
CA GLY A 61 4.73 12.00 6.54
C GLY A 61 4.94 11.26 5.20
N PHE A 62 6.13 11.40 4.63
CA PHE A 62 6.53 10.70 3.39
C PHE A 62 7.25 9.35 3.63
N ASN A 63 7.37 8.90 4.87
CA ASN A 63 8.15 7.71 5.21
C ASN A 63 7.31 6.42 5.04
N HIS A 64 7.35 5.85 3.84
CA HIS A 64 6.59 4.65 3.50
C HIS A 64 7.51 3.48 3.08
N PRO A 65 8.10 2.76 4.05
CA PRO A 65 9.10 1.71 3.77
C PRO A 65 8.54 0.52 2.97
N MET A 66 7.22 0.35 2.92
CA MET A 66 6.54 -0.73 2.18
C MET A 66 6.26 -0.37 0.71
N GLY A 67 6.72 0.79 0.23
CA GLY A 67 6.58 1.24 -1.16
C GLY A 67 5.16 1.62 -1.58
N GLY A 68 4.22 1.70 -0.64
CA GLY A 68 2.82 2.10 -0.87
C GLY A 68 2.26 2.88 0.32
N LEU A 69 1.04 3.40 0.18
CA LEU A 69 0.42 4.22 1.21
C LEU A 69 0.15 3.38 2.47
N THR A 70 0.47 3.93 3.64
CA THR A 70 0.13 3.30 4.92
C THR A 70 -0.99 4.11 5.56
N ILE A 71 -2.11 3.47 5.87
CA ILE A 71 -3.28 4.13 6.47
C ILE A 71 -3.44 3.65 7.91
N PRO A 72 -3.37 4.57 8.90
CA PRO A 72 -3.52 4.24 10.31
C PRO A 72 -5.00 4.15 10.66
N CYS A 73 -5.62 3.05 10.26
CA CYS A 73 -6.97 2.73 10.71
C CYS A 73 -7.16 1.23 10.81
N ARG A 74 -8.20 0.83 11.55
CA ARG A 74 -8.61 -0.57 11.62
C ARG A 74 -9.08 -1.06 10.26
N GLU A 75 -8.81 -2.33 9.98
CA GLU A 75 -9.17 -2.98 8.72
C GLU A 75 -10.68 -2.90 8.43
N ASP A 76 -11.52 -3.12 9.44
CA ASP A 76 -12.97 -3.10 9.31
C ASP A 76 -13.51 -1.71 8.93
N THR A 77 -12.96 -0.65 9.54
CA THR A 77 -13.28 0.74 9.17
C THR A 77 -12.93 1.02 7.71
N PHE A 78 -11.77 0.54 7.26
CA PHE A 78 -11.31 0.74 5.89
C PHE A 78 -12.19 0.00 4.86
N ILE A 79 -12.56 -1.26 5.14
CA ILE A 79 -13.46 -2.05 4.28
C ILE A 79 -14.84 -1.38 4.20
N HIS A 80 -15.37 -0.91 5.32
CA HIS A 80 -16.65 -0.21 5.34
C HIS A 80 -16.61 1.05 4.46
N LEU A 81 -15.58 1.88 4.61
CA LEU A 81 -15.43 3.09 3.84
C LEU A 81 -15.30 2.81 2.33
N THR A 82 -14.42 1.89 1.94
CA THR A 82 -14.21 1.54 0.52
C THR A 82 -15.48 0.98 -0.11
N SER A 83 -16.29 0.24 0.65
CA SER A 83 -17.60 -0.25 0.21
C SER A 83 -18.58 0.90 -0.04
N GLN A 84 -18.61 1.92 0.83
CA GLN A 84 -19.43 3.13 0.62
C GLN A 84 -18.99 3.89 -0.64
N ILE A 85 -17.69 4.08 -0.85
CA ILE A 85 -17.15 4.76 -2.04
C ILE A 85 -17.56 4.02 -3.32
N LEU A 86 -17.48 2.69 -3.32
CA LEU A 86 -17.89 1.88 -4.46
C LEU A 86 -19.39 2.04 -4.79
N ASN A 87 -20.24 2.01 -3.76
CA ASN A 87 -21.70 2.09 -3.92
C ASN A 87 -22.18 3.48 -4.34
N ASN A 88 -21.43 4.54 -4.03
CA ASN A 88 -21.75 5.92 -4.40
C ASN A 88 -21.28 6.31 -5.81
N ALA A 89 -20.64 5.39 -6.55
CA ALA A 89 -20.12 5.63 -7.90
C ALA A 89 -21.13 5.31 -9.03
N SER A 90 -22.44 5.25 -8.72
CA SER A 90 -23.53 4.95 -9.67
C SER A 90 -24.27 6.20 -10.13
#